data_AF-A0A2Z6ZVE3-F1
#
_entry.id   AF-A0A2Z6ZVE3-F1
#
_cell.length_a   1.000
_cell.length_b   1.000
_cell.length_c   1.000
_cell.angle_alpha   90.00
_cell.angle_beta   90.00
_cell.angle_gamma   90.00
#
_symmetry.space_group_name_H-M   'P 1'
#
loop_
_entity.id
_entity.type
_entity.pdbx_description
1 polymer ?
#
loop_
_entity_poly.entity_id
_entity_poly.type
_entity_poly.pdbx_seq_one_letter_code
_entity_poly.pdbx_strand_id
1 'polypeptide(L)' 'MNTHLKTVKLTFKGKNPMTMEHWSVRGNTIRYYILPESLNLETLLVEERPRSRMLVWQ' A
#
# COMPACT_ATOMS: atom_id res chain seq x y z
N MET A 1 7.53 1.57 4.37
CA MET A 1 6.20 1.43 3.74
C MET A 1 5.09 1.48 4.78
N ASN A 2 4.85 2.64 5.41
CA ASN A 2 3.76 2.73 6.41
C ASN A 2 2.42 2.51 5.71
N THR A 3 1.55 1.70 6.30
CA THR A 3 0.28 1.32 5.67
C THR A 3 -0.87 1.70 6.59
N HIS A 4 -1.80 2.46 6.04
CA HIS A 4 -3.05 2.84 6.70
C HIS A 4 -4.17 2.05 6.04
N LEU A 5 -4.93 1.32 6.85
CA LEU A 5 -6.01 0.46 6.41
C LEU A 5 -7.34 0.96 6.96
N LYS A 6 -8.41 0.76 6.17
CA LYS A 6 -9.78 1.11 6.53
C LYS A 6 -10.65 -0.15 6.48
N THR A 7 -11.61 -0.25 7.40
CA THR A 7 -12.58 -1.37 7.51
C THR A 7 -11.87 -2.72 7.45
N VAL A 8 -11.05 -2.99 8.47
CA VAL A 8 -10.19 -4.17 8.52
C VAL A 8 -10.74 -5.26 9.43
N LYS A 9 -10.49 -6.51 9.04
CA LYS A 9 -10.60 -7.68 9.91
C LYS A 9 -9.20 -8.18 10.24
N LEU A 10 -8.80 -8.05 11.50
CA LEU A 10 -7.48 -8.42 11.99
C LEU A 10 -7.55 -9.75 12.72
N THR A 11 -6.62 -10.65 12.43
CA THR A 11 -6.48 -11.94 13.12
C THR A 11 -5.09 -12.02 13.73
N PHE A 12 -5.01 -11.83 15.05
CA PHE A 12 -3.75 -11.99 15.76
C PHE A 12 -3.47 -13.48 16.02
N LYS A 13 -2.20 -13.85 16.08
CA LYS A 13 -1.80 -15.23 16.37
C LYS A 13 -2.42 -15.69 17.71
N GLY A 14 -3.18 -16.77 17.67
CA GLY A 14 -3.83 -17.36 18.85
C GLY A 14 -4.97 -16.54 19.43
N LYS A 15 -5.52 -15.57 18.68
CA LYS A 15 -6.69 -14.79 19.10
C LYS A 15 -7.80 -14.86 18.04
N ASN A 16 -9.01 -14.57 18.47
CA ASN A 16 -10.16 -14.46 17.58
C ASN A 16 -10.01 -13.23 16.65
N PRO A 17 -10.55 -13.30 15.43
CA PRO A 17 -10.59 -12.15 14.53
C PRO A 17 -11.38 -10.98 15.13
N MET A 18 -10.91 -9.76 14.88
CA MET A 18 -11.55 -8.51 15.33
C MET A 18 -11.73 -7.55 14.16
N THR A 19 -12.87 -6.88 14.10
CA THR A 19 -13.16 -5.83 13.10
C THR A 19 -12.81 -4.45 13.65
N MET A 20 -12.23 -3.58 12.82
CA MET A 20 -11.90 -2.21 13.17
C MET A 20 -12.12 -1.29 11.97
N GLU A 21 -12.51 -0.04 12.23
CA GLU A 21 -12.71 0.96 11.16
C GLU A 21 -11.40 1.50 10.59
N HIS A 22 -10.39 1.71 11.43
CA HIS A 22 -9.10 2.25 11.01
C HIS A 22 -7.96 1.53 11.73
N TRP A 23 -6.87 1.24 11.02
CA TRP A 23 -5.67 0.63 11.58
C TRP A 23 -4.42 1.11 10.83
N SER A 24 -3.32 1.33 11.55
CA SER A 24 -2.04 1.72 10.95
C SER A 24 -0.93 0.73 11.33
N VAL A 25 -0.10 0.40 10.35
CA VAL A 25 1.07 -0.49 10.52
C VAL A 25 2.32 0.25 10.06
N ARG A 26 3.34 0.25 10.93
CA ARG A 26 4.65 0.79 10.57
C ARG A 26 5.31 -0.13 9.54
N GLY A 27 5.83 0.45 8.47
CA GLY A 27 6.24 -0.34 7.31
C GLY A 27 7.38 -1.31 7.51
N ASN A 28 8.21 -1.11 8.53
CA ASN A 28 9.33 -2.00 8.80
C ASN A 28 8.90 -3.33 9.43
N THR A 29 7.67 -3.46 9.93
CA THR A 29 7.16 -4.71 10.51
C THR A 29 6.41 -5.58 9.50
N ILE A 30 6.19 -5.08 8.29
CA ILE A 30 5.41 -5.75 7.26
C ILE A 30 6.29 -6.74 6.50
N ARG A 31 5.84 -7.99 6.38
CA ARG A 31 6.58 -9.08 5.74
C ARG A 31 6.18 -9.32 4.29
N TYR A 32 4.89 -9.18 3.98
CA TYR A 32 4.37 -9.40 2.64
C TYR A 32 3.07 -8.63 2.45
N TYR A 33 2.76 -8.32 1.19
CA TYR A 33 1.46 -7.82 0.74
C TYR A 33 0.84 -8.85 -0.18
N ILE A 34 -0.45 -9.08 -0.02
CA ILE A 34 -1.26 -9.83 -0.99
C ILE A 34 -1.98 -8.77 -1.81
N LEU A 35 -1.60 -8.63 -3.07
CA LEU A 35 -2.18 -7.66 -3.99
C LEU A 35 -3.36 -8.30 -4.74
N PRO A 36 -4.33 -7.50 -5.23
CA PRO A 36 -5.37 -8.01 -6.10
C PRO A 36 -4.78 -8.64 -7.36
N GLU A 37 -5.34 -9.76 -7.81
CA GLU A 37 -4.90 -10.45 -9.04
C GLU A 37 -5.08 -9.60 -10.30
N SER A 38 -6.05 -8.67 -10.27
CA SER A 38 -6.33 -7.74 -11.36
C SER A 38 -5.35 -6.56 -11.46
N LEU A 39 -4.39 -6.46 -10.54
CA LEU A 39 -3.43 -5.37 -10.55
C LEU A 39 -2.39 -5.57 -11.66
N ASN A 40 -2.39 -4.68 -12.66
CA ASN A 40 -1.41 -4.72 -13.74
C ASN A 40 -0.05 -4.15 -13.28
N LEU A 41 0.84 -5.02 -12.81
CA LEU A 41 2.16 -4.63 -12.33
C LEU A 41 3.06 -4.09 -13.45
N GLU A 42 2.97 -4.61 -14.67
CA GLU A 42 3.85 -4.19 -15.77
C GLU A 42 3.69 -2.69 -16.07
N THR A 43 2.46 -2.19 -16.05
CA THR A 43 2.17 -0.76 -16.24
C THR A 43 2.63 0.12 -15.08
N LEU A 44 2.65 -0.42 -13.86
CA LEU A 44 2.97 0.32 -12.64
C LEU A 44 4.46 0.32 -12.32
N LEU A 45 5.19 -0.69 -12.79
CA LEU A 45 6.62 -0.86 -12.58
C LEU A 45 7.45 -0.29 -13.73
N VAL A 46 6.85 0.50 -14.61
CA VAL A 46 7.60 1.29 -15.60
C VAL A 46 8.37 2.37 -14.84
N GLU A 47 9.69 2.44 -15.07
CA GLU A 47 10.48 3.57 -14.59
C GLU A 47 9.93 4.86 -15.22
N GLU A 48 9.34 5.74 -14.40
CA GLU A 48 9.10 7.10 -14.83
C GLU A 48 10.46 7.72 -15.14
N ARG A 49 10.81 7.84 -16.42
CA ARG A 49 11.82 8.82 -16.83
C ARG A 49 11.36 10.15 -16.25
N PRO A 50 12.23 10.92 -15.59
CA PRO A 50 11.81 12.12 -14.88
C PRO A 50 10.97 12.98 -15.83
N ARG A 51 9.70 13.22 -15.49
CA ARG A 51 8.88 14.19 -16.20
C ARG A 51 9.68 15.47 -16.19
N SER A 52 10.25 15.83 -17.34
CA SER A 52 10.93 17.09 -17.54
C SER A 52 9.97 18.16 -17.06
N ARG A 53 10.26 18.76 -15.90
CA ARG A 53 9.54 19.90 -15.39
C ARG A 53 9.73 20.98 -16.44
N MET A 54 8.78 21.10 -17.37
CA MET A 54 8.73 22.19 -18.32
C MET A 54 8.44 23.42 -17.48
N LEU A 55 9.52 24.08 -17.03
CA LEU A 55 9.48 25.42 -16.50
C LEU A 55 9.05 26.30 -17.68
N VAL A 56 7.73 26.43 -17.86
CA VAL A 56 7.18 27.57 -18.58
C VAL A 56 7.34 28.74 -17.62
N TRP A 57 8.41 29.51 -17.81
CA TRP A 57 8.53 30.82 -17.23
C TRP A 57 7.46 31.70 -17.86
N GLN A 58 6.44 32.06 -17.08
CA GLN A 58 5.63 33.26 -17.25
C GLN A 58 5.61 33.99 -15.91
#